data_AF-A0A3B8S1H1-F1
#
_entry.id   AF-A0A3B8S1H1-F1
#
_cell.length_a   1.000
_cell.length_b   1.000
_cell.length_c   1.000
_cell.angle_alpha   90.00
_cell.angle_beta   90.00
_cell.angle_gamma   90.00
#
_symmetry.space_group_name_H-M   'P 1'
#
loop_
_entity.id
_entity.type
_entity.pdbx_description
1 polymer ?
#
loop_
_entity_poly.entity_id
_entity_poly.type
_entity_poly.pdbx_seq_one_letter_code
_entity_poly.pdbx_strand_id
1 'polypeptide(L)'
;MKKTTIALKLCTIFMIFLILTMPISYALSIKPETIKAEVDKSKPISTISWETDDLSSGIVRYGKSTESISTIPETGEYKQSHSVVLNDLEYGQKYY
;
A
#
# COMPACT_ATOMS: atom_id res chain seq x y z
N MET A 1 -27.53 31.39 37.16
CA MET A 1 -27.47 31.11 35.71
C MET A 1 -26.11 31.36 35.02
N LYS A 2 -25.19 32.20 35.51
CA LYS A 2 -23.90 32.49 34.81
C LYS A 2 -22.83 31.38 34.89
N LYS A 3 -22.78 30.59 35.99
CA LYS A 3 -21.77 29.54 36.20
C LYS A 3 -21.87 28.40 35.18
N THR A 4 -23.09 27.98 34.83
CA THR A 4 -23.34 26.92 33.83
C THR A 4 -22.84 27.32 32.44
N THR A 5 -22.99 28.60 32.07
CA THR A 5 -22.51 29.13 30.78
C THR A 5 -20.98 29.19 30.71
N ILE A 6 -20.30 29.51 31.82
CA ILE A 6 -18.83 29.52 31.89
C ILE A 6 -18.27 28.09 31.85
N ALA A 7 -18.86 27.17 32.63
CA ALA A 7 -18.45 25.76 32.63
C ALA A 7 -18.64 25.12 31.25
N LEU A 8 -19.75 25.43 30.58
CA LEU A 8 -20.01 24.95 29.22
C LEU A 8 -18.97 25.49 28.21
N LYS A 9 -18.65 26.80 28.26
CA LYS A 9 -17.61 27.42 27.42
C LYS A 9 -16.23 26.84 27.68
N LEU A 10 -15.88 26.57 28.93
CA LEU A 10 -14.61 25.97 29.31
C LEU A 10 -14.49 24.53 28.78
N CYS A 11 -15.59 23.76 28.84
CA CYS A 11 -15.66 22.43 28.28
C CYS A 11 -15.52 22.45 26.75
N THR A 12 -16.16 23.40 26.07
CA THR A 12 -16.02 23.56 24.61
C THR A 12 -14.59 23.88 24.20
N ILE A 13 -13.91 24.79 24.90
CA ILE A 13 -12.51 25.13 24.61
C ILE A 13 -11.59 23.93 24.87
N PHE A 14 -11.82 23.21 25.96
CA PHE A 14 -11.05 22.02 26.30
C PHE A 14 -11.23 20.90 25.25
N MET A 15 -12.45 20.69 24.76
CA MET A 15 -12.71 19.71 23.70
C MET A 15 -12.07 20.11 22.37
N ILE A 16 -12.10 21.39 22.00
CA ILE A 16 -11.40 21.89 20.80
C ILE A 16 -9.88 21.67 20.94
N PHE A 17 -9.31 21.99 22.10
CA PHE A 17 -7.90 21.76 22.37
C PHE A 17 -7.55 20.27 22.29
N LEU A 18 -8.39 19.39 22.85
CA LEU A 18 -8.20 17.94 22.80
C LEU A 18 -8.16 17.41 21.36
N ILE A 19 -9.04 17.92 20.49
CA ILE A 19 -9.08 17.56 19.07
C ILE A 19 -7.85 18.10 18.31
N LEU A 20 -7.41 19.33 18.62
CA LEU A 20 -6.24 19.95 17.98
C LEU A 20 -4.91 19.30 18.39
N THR A 21 -4.84 18.71 19.60
CA THR A 21 -3.66 18.01 20.09
C THR A 21 -3.62 16.53 19.72
N MET A 22 -4.69 15.97 19.15
CA MET A 22 -4.60 14.62 18.61
C MET A 22 -3.59 14.65 17.45
N PRO A 23 -2.52 13.83 17.48
CA PRO A 23 -1.73 13.63 16.28
C PRO A 23 -2.70 13.12 15.21
N ILE A 24 -2.81 13.85 14.10
CA ILE A 24 -3.56 13.39 12.94
C ILE A 24 -2.75 12.23 12.38
N SER A 25 -2.96 11.03 12.92
CA SER A 25 -2.40 9.80 12.37
C SER A 25 -3.18 9.52 11.10
N TYR A 26 -2.68 10.01 9.97
CA TYR A 26 -3.09 9.51 8.67
C TYR A 26 -2.67 8.04 8.64
N ALA A 27 -3.63 7.12 8.67
CA ALA A 27 -3.37 5.76 8.23
C ALA A 27 -3.10 5.84 6.73
N LEU A 28 -1.84 6.03 6.35
CA LEU A 28 -1.44 6.02 4.95
C LEU A 28 -1.66 4.61 4.43
N SER A 29 -2.65 4.47 3.56
CA SER A 29 -2.77 3.28 2.72
C SER A 29 -1.67 3.40 1.67
N ILE A 30 -0.58 2.66 1.83
CA ILE A 30 0.43 2.53 0.77
C ILE A 30 -0.26 1.84 -0.40
N LYS A 31 -0.60 2.60 -1.44
CA LYS A 31 -1.19 2.08 -2.66
C LYS A 31 -0.16 2.21 -3.77
N PRO A 32 0.01 1.18 -4.61
CA PRO A 32 0.84 1.33 -5.79
C PRO A 32 0.17 2.34 -6.73
N GLU A 33 0.91 3.38 -7.14
CA GLU A 33 0.39 4.42 -8.04
C GLU A 33 0.34 3.89 -9.49
N THR A 34 1.47 3.34 -9.94
CA THR A 34 1.64 2.80 -11.29
C THR A 34 2.00 1.33 -11.18
N ILE A 35 1.28 0.44 -11.88
CA ILE A 35 1.65 -0.98 -12.01
C ILE A 35 1.90 -1.28 -13.48
N LYS A 36 3.04 -1.88 -13.79
CA LYS A 36 3.41 -2.33 -15.14
C LYS A 36 3.80 -3.79 -15.10
N ALA A 37 3.34 -4.54 -16.10
CA ALA A 37 3.76 -5.91 -16.36
C ALA A 37 4.37 -5.97 -17.75
N GLU A 38 5.65 -6.29 -17.84
CA GLU A 38 6.38 -6.43 -19.10
C GLU A 38 6.72 -7.90 -19.34
N VAL A 39 6.18 -8.44 -20.43
CA VAL A 39 6.36 -9.84 -20.82
C VAL A 39 7.43 -9.92 -21.91
N ASP A 40 8.51 -10.64 -21.64
CA ASP A 40 9.49 -11.00 -22.67
C ASP A 40 8.95 -12.21 -23.44
N LYS A 41 8.39 -11.99 -24.64
CA LYS A 41 7.82 -13.08 -25.46
C LYS A 41 8.85 -14.13 -25.89
N SER A 42 10.14 -13.87 -25.74
CA SER A 42 11.22 -14.82 -26.07
C SER A 42 11.59 -15.74 -24.91
N LYS A 43 11.07 -15.49 -23.70
CA LYS A 43 11.43 -16.20 -22.47
C LYS A 43 10.21 -16.48 -21.60
N PRO A 44 10.27 -17.49 -20.72
CA PRO A 44 9.21 -17.77 -19.74
C PRO A 44 9.28 -16.80 -18.54
N ILE A 45 9.44 -15.49 -18.78
CA ILE A 45 9.61 -14.48 -17.73
C ILE A 45 8.68 -13.29 -17.91
N SER A 46 8.31 -12.66 -16.80
CA SER A 46 7.57 -11.40 -16.77
C SER A 46 8.11 -10.51 -15.65
N THR A 47 8.30 -9.22 -15.92
CA THR A 47 8.73 -8.25 -14.92
C THR A 47 7.54 -7.42 -14.46
N ILE A 48 7.27 -7.44 -13.17
CA ILE A 48 6.24 -6.62 -12.53
C ILE A 48 6.92 -5.46 -11.81
N SER A 49 6.57 -4.23 -12.16
CA SER A 49 7.13 -3.04 -11.54
C SER A 49 6.03 -2.10 -11.06
N TRP A 50 6.25 -1.48 -9.90
CA TRP A 50 5.34 -0.49 -9.36
C TRP A 50 6.05 0.55 -8.51
N GLU A 51 5.34 1.64 -8.22
CA GLU A 51 5.83 2.71 -7.35
C GLU A 51 4.88 2.93 -6.16
N THR A 52 5.45 3.25 -4.99
CA THR A 52 4.72 3.61 -3.77
C THR A 52 5.12 5.01 -3.30
N ASP A 53 4.19 5.71 -2.67
CA ASP A 53 4.42 7.06 -2.13
C ASP A 53 5.41 7.07 -0.96
N ASP A 54 5.50 5.95 -0.23
CA ASP A 54 6.36 5.77 0.94
C ASP A 54 7.39 4.65 0.74
N LEU A 55 8.51 4.73 1.48
CA LEU A 55 9.50 3.64 1.55
C LEU A 55 8.83 2.39 2.16
N SER A 56 8.73 1.33 1.36
CA SER A 56 8.01 0.13 1.74
C SER A 56 8.71 -1.13 1.24
N SER A 57 8.25 -2.31 1.69
CA SER A 57 8.65 -3.60 1.13
C SER A 57 7.61 -4.08 0.12
N GLY A 58 8.06 -4.81 -0.89
CA GLY A 58 7.22 -5.27 -1.98
C GLY A 58 6.88 -6.76 -1.93
N ILE A 59 5.67 -7.12 -2.40
CA ILE A 59 5.29 -8.52 -2.62
C ILE A 59 4.43 -8.59 -3.88
N VAL A 60 4.72 -9.56 -4.76
CA VAL A 60 3.84 -9.94 -5.88
C VAL A 60 3.17 -11.25 -5.55
N ARG A 61 1.85 -11.29 -5.73
CA ARG A 61 1.03 -12.50 -5.61
C ARG A 61 0.49 -12.82 -6.98
N TYR A 62 0.72 -14.03 -7.45
CA TYR A 62 0.27 -14.44 -8.77
C TYR A 62 -0.08 -15.92 -8.85
N GLY A 63 -0.93 -16.28 -9.80
CA GLY A 63 -1.40 -17.66 -9.94
C GLY A 63 -2.14 -17.94 -11.24
N LYS A 64 -2.32 -19.22 -11.59
CA LYS A 64 -3.13 -19.61 -12.76
C LYS A 64 -4.63 -19.43 -12.50
N SER A 65 -5.04 -19.37 -11.23
CA SER A 65 -6.39 -19.04 -10.79
C SER A 65 -6.34 -18.20 -9.51
N THR A 66 -7.43 -17.51 -9.20
CA THR A 66 -7.57 -16.72 -7.96
C THR A 66 -7.61 -17.58 -6.70
N GLU A 67 -7.80 -18.88 -6.84
CA GLU A 67 -7.81 -19.85 -5.74
C GLU A 67 -6.43 -20.48 -5.50
N SER A 68 -5.52 -20.41 -6.49
CA SER A 68 -4.18 -20.98 -6.43
C SER A 68 -3.15 -19.90 -6.71
N ILE A 69 -2.82 -19.14 -5.66
CA ILE A 69 -1.93 -17.98 -5.72
C ILE A 69 -0.63 -18.30 -4.98
N SER A 70 0.49 -18.12 -5.66
CA SER A 70 1.83 -18.09 -5.08
C SER A 70 2.22 -16.66 -4.69
N THR A 71 3.13 -16.54 -3.74
CA THR A 71 3.60 -15.25 -3.21
C THR A 71 5.11 -15.17 -3.39
N ILE A 72 5.58 -14.12 -4.05
CA ILE A 72 7.01 -13.81 -4.21
C ILE A 72 7.28 -12.48 -3.51
N PRO A 73 8.06 -12.48 -2.41
CA PRO A 73 8.53 -11.24 -1.83
C PRO A 73 9.57 -10.59 -2.74
N GLU A 74 9.52 -9.27 -2.83
CA GLU A 74 10.64 -8.51 -3.36
C GLU A 74 11.77 -8.53 -2.33
N THR A 75 12.99 -8.81 -2.79
CA THR A 75 14.17 -8.82 -1.94
C THR A 75 14.82 -7.43 -1.87
N GLY A 76 15.37 -7.08 -0.71
CA GLY A 76 16.15 -5.86 -0.51
C GLY A 76 15.61 -4.95 0.59
N GLU A 77 16.09 -3.70 0.57
CA GLU A 77 15.71 -2.65 1.50
C GLU A 77 14.37 -1.98 1.13
N TYR A 78 13.83 -1.20 2.06
CA TYR A 78 12.65 -0.38 1.79
C TYR A 78 12.93 0.66 0.72
N LYS A 79 12.04 0.75 -0.27
CA LYS A 79 12.15 1.65 -1.42
C LYS A 79 10.78 2.04 -1.92
N GLN A 80 10.73 3.05 -2.79
CA GLN A 80 9.51 3.51 -3.44
C GLN A 80 9.32 2.85 -4.81
N SER A 81 10.39 2.61 -5.56
CA SER A 81 10.34 1.94 -6.86
C SER A 81 10.66 0.45 -6.70
N HIS A 82 9.70 -0.39 -7.07
CA HIS A 82 9.76 -1.83 -6.90
C HIS A 82 9.78 -2.57 -8.23
N SER A 83 10.44 -3.72 -8.25
CA SER A 83 10.48 -4.61 -9.42
C SER A 83 10.71 -6.06 -9.02
N VAL A 84 9.85 -6.95 -9.52
CA VAL A 84 9.93 -8.40 -9.30
C VAL A 84 9.89 -9.12 -10.63
N VAL A 85 10.87 -10.01 -10.85
CA VAL A 85 10.91 -10.89 -12.02
C VAL A 85 10.25 -12.22 -11.67
N LEU A 86 9.17 -12.53 -12.39
CA LEU A 86 8.51 -13.83 -12.38
C LEU A 86 9.22 -14.74 -13.39
N ASN A 87 9.65 -15.91 -12.95
CA ASN A 87 10.31 -16.92 -13.78
C ASN A 87 9.41 -18.15 -13.95
N ASP A 88 9.85 -19.07 -14.82
CA ASP A 88 9.21 -20.37 -15.05
C ASP A 88 7.72 -20.27 -15.47
N LEU A 89 7.38 -19.22 -16.21
CA LEU A 89 6.04 -19.02 -16.75
C LEU A 89 5.78 -19.87 -18.00
N GLU A 90 4.53 -20.23 -18.21
CA GLU A 90 4.09 -20.95 -19.41
C GLU A 90 3.67 -19.98 -20.52
N TYR A 91 4.07 -20.26 -21.76
CA TYR A 91 3.68 -19.45 -22.92
C TYR A 91 2.16 -19.52 -23.17
N GLY A 92 1.56 -18.37 -23.47
CA GLY A 92 0.12 -18.27 -23.75
C GLY A 92 -0.79 -18.49 -22.54
N GLN A 93 -0.22 -18.72 -21.35
CA GLN A 93 -0.98 -18.91 -20.13
C GLN A 93 -1.30 -17.56 -19.47
N LYS A 94 -2.56 -17.38 -19.08
CA LYS A 94 -2.98 -16.24 -18.27
C LYS A 94 -2.63 -16.48 -16.80
N TYR A 95 -2.06 -15.48 -16.16
CA TYR A 95 -1.85 -15.41 -14.72
C TYR A 95 -2.67 -14.25 -14.14
N TYR A 96 -3.13 -14.44 -12.91
CA TYR A 96 -3.83 -13.46 -12.07
C TYR A 96 -2.89 -12.97 -10.99
#